data_AF-A0A811QFF8-F1
#
_entry.id   AF-A0A811QFF8-F1
#
_cell.length_a   1.000
_cell.length_b   1.000
_cell.length_c   1.000
_cell.angle_alpha   90.00
_cell.angle_beta   90.00
_cell.angle_gamma   90.00
#
_symmetry.space_group_name_H-M   'P 1'
#
loop_
_entity.id
_entity.type
_entity.pdbx_description
1 polymer ?
#
loop_
_entity_poly.entity_id
_entity_poly.type
_entity_poly.pdbx_seq_one_letter_code
_entity_poly.pdbx_strand_id
1 'polypeptide(L)'
;MADEEHQPARPPFPGGSLRSRRATGSPSPYVYWIQPATVLAAEYHYFHGYGEVVAAHVTDPAYEVSLPGLRRSPLRIRDFPSYLVDTTGSPLAKSVVEMFRELFDSMDQWRPKIKKHLDVFAVGPMVAAGGSSNEERIHLYKHDDADKKRYMEWLGAQPERSVVYVSFGSIASYTKQQIEEMVEGLLQCGRPYLLARRDGLEEGARHVLENAQRSGGHGMVVDWCNQPEVLSHPAVGCFVSHCGWNSTMEAMAAGVPLVGVPSMFDQLTNAHLVEEEREIGIRGERNSEGVLAGMELARCVELVMGQVRKQWR
;
A
#
# COMPACT_ATOMS: atom_id res chain seq x y z
N MET A 1 46.06 14.65 23.34
CA MET A 1 44.89 13.80 23.59
C MET A 1 43.78 14.35 22.73
N ALA A 2 43.45 13.62 21.66
CA ALA A 2 42.37 13.98 20.75
C ALA A 2 41.07 13.43 21.37
N ASP A 3 40.06 14.28 21.47
CA ASP A 3 38.70 13.91 21.88
C ASP A 3 37.98 13.30 20.67
N GLU A 4 37.58 12.02 20.79
CA GLU A 4 36.67 11.34 19.87
C GLU A 4 35.23 11.74 20.19
N GLU A 5 34.59 12.41 19.24
CA GLU A 5 33.19 12.78 19.27
C GLU A 5 32.31 11.55 18.95
N HIS A 6 31.58 11.07 19.95
CA HIS A 6 30.72 9.89 19.87
C HIS A 6 29.39 10.23 19.16
N GLN A 7 29.26 9.90 17.87
CA GLN A 7 27.99 10.00 17.15
C GLN A 7 27.05 8.84 17.54
N PRO A 8 25.75 9.08 17.83
CA PRO A 8 24.80 8.01 18.09
C PRO A 8 24.44 7.26 16.81
N ALA A 9 24.59 5.94 16.85
CA ALA A 9 24.29 5.01 15.76
C ALA A 9 22.81 5.11 15.33
N ARG A 10 22.58 5.27 14.02
CA ARG A 10 21.25 5.09 13.41
C ARG A 10 20.86 3.60 13.46
N PRO A 11 19.59 3.25 13.76
CA PRO A 11 19.17 1.86 13.70
C PRO A 11 19.17 1.39 12.24
N PRO A 12 19.57 0.14 11.96
CA PRO A 12 19.53 -0.41 10.61
C PRO A 12 18.08 -0.60 10.17
N PHE A 13 17.81 -0.29 8.90
CA PHE A 13 16.62 -0.77 8.20
C PHE A 13 16.52 -2.30 8.35
N PRO A 14 15.30 -2.89 8.45
CA PRO A 14 15.13 -4.34 8.48
C PRO A 14 15.34 -4.91 7.07
N GLY A 15 16.57 -4.82 6.56
CA GLY A 15 17.06 -5.66 5.48
C GLY A 15 17.39 -7.02 6.08
N GLY A 16 16.73 -8.07 5.60
CA GLY A 16 16.98 -9.43 6.04
C GLY A 16 18.47 -9.78 5.94
N SER A 17 19.12 -9.97 7.08
CA SER A 17 20.47 -10.54 7.12
C SER A 17 20.37 -12.02 6.76
N LEU A 18 20.73 -12.36 5.52
CA LEU A 18 20.96 -13.74 5.08
C LEU A 18 22.21 -14.30 5.80
N ARG A 19 22.04 -14.75 7.05
CA ARG A 19 23.02 -15.61 7.72
C ARG A 19 22.74 -17.07 7.40
N SER A 20 23.43 -17.59 6.40
CA SER A 20 23.53 -19.03 6.14
C SER A 20 24.33 -19.71 7.27
N ARG A 21 23.67 -20.29 8.27
CA ARG A 21 24.27 -21.38 9.07
C ARG A 21 24.19 -22.66 8.25
N ARG A 22 25.35 -23.19 7.84
CA ARG A 22 25.45 -24.56 7.30
C ARG A 22 25.20 -25.54 8.44
N ALA A 23 23.97 -26.02 8.56
CA ALA A 23 23.66 -27.28 9.22
C ALA A 23 23.50 -28.36 8.14
N THR A 24 24.09 -29.52 8.39
CA THR A 24 24.06 -30.72 7.56
C THR A 24 22.62 -31.12 7.23
N GLY A 25 22.30 -31.14 5.93
CA GLY A 25 20.94 -31.31 5.38
C GLY A 25 20.34 -29.95 5.04
N SER A 26 20.83 -29.29 3.98
CA SER A 26 20.34 -27.96 3.60
C SER A 26 18.84 -28.02 3.26
N PRO A 27 17.95 -27.42 4.07
CA PRO A 27 16.56 -27.28 3.68
C PRO A 27 16.51 -26.48 2.37
N SER A 28 15.60 -26.84 1.49
CA SER A 28 15.31 -26.04 0.29
C SER A 28 15.11 -24.57 0.72
N PRO A 29 15.76 -23.60 0.09
CA PRO A 29 15.52 -22.18 0.37
C PRO A 29 14.05 -21.86 0.12
N TYR A 30 13.38 -21.36 1.16
CA TYR A 30 12.03 -20.82 1.07
C TYR A 30 12.13 -19.30 0.95
N VAL A 31 11.46 -18.72 -0.03
CA VAL A 31 11.29 -17.27 -0.15
C VAL A 31 9.89 -16.93 0.35
N TYR A 32 9.82 -16.11 1.39
CA TYR A 32 8.56 -15.59 1.87
C TYR A 32 8.21 -14.31 1.09
N TRP A 33 7.25 -14.43 0.18
CA TRP A 33 6.83 -13.35 -0.71
C TRP A 33 5.67 -12.56 -0.10
N ILE A 34 5.89 -11.28 0.18
CA ILE A 34 4.93 -10.44 0.91
C ILE A 34 4.05 -9.55 0.02
N GLN A 35 4.18 -9.65 -1.30
CA GLN A 35 3.37 -8.93 -2.29
C GLN A 35 2.40 -9.90 -2.99
N PRO A 36 1.46 -9.46 -3.84
CA PRO A 36 0.66 -10.37 -4.63
C PRO A 36 1.47 -11.30 -5.53
N ALA A 37 0.88 -12.44 -5.88
CA ALA A 37 1.44 -13.35 -6.89
C ALA A 37 1.58 -12.66 -8.27
N THR A 38 0.73 -11.68 -8.58
CA THR A 38 0.82 -10.87 -9.80
C THR A 38 2.11 -10.05 -9.85
N VAL A 39 2.54 -9.49 -8.71
CA VAL A 39 3.82 -8.76 -8.61
C VAL A 39 4.99 -9.72 -8.75
N LEU A 40 4.94 -10.88 -8.11
CA LEU A 40 5.96 -11.93 -8.29
C LEU A 40 6.10 -12.32 -9.77
N ALA A 41 4.97 -12.51 -10.47
CA ALA A 41 4.99 -12.84 -11.89
C ALA A 41 5.56 -11.70 -12.73
N ALA A 42 5.14 -10.45 -12.49
CA ALA A 42 5.65 -9.28 -13.19
C ALA A 42 7.17 -9.16 -13.07
N GLU A 43 7.69 -9.25 -11.86
CA GLU A 43 9.13 -9.16 -11.62
C GLU A 43 9.88 -10.36 -12.18
N TYR A 44 9.40 -11.58 -11.92
CA TYR A 44 10.03 -12.78 -12.41
C TYR A 44 10.21 -12.71 -13.93
N HIS A 45 9.14 -12.39 -14.66
CA HIS A 45 9.19 -12.30 -16.11
C HIS A 45 10.02 -11.11 -16.59
N TYR A 46 10.01 -9.97 -15.89
CA TYR A 46 10.87 -8.83 -16.20
C TYR A 46 12.35 -9.25 -16.25
N PHE A 47 12.83 -9.99 -15.24
CA PHE A 47 14.21 -10.50 -15.21
C PHE A 47 14.44 -11.74 -16.11
N HIS A 48 13.38 -12.31 -16.68
CA HIS A 48 13.43 -13.49 -17.56
C HIS A 48 12.91 -13.18 -18.98
N GLY A 49 13.40 -12.09 -19.56
CA GLY A 49 13.22 -11.77 -20.99
C GLY A 49 12.10 -10.77 -21.30
N TYR A 50 11.30 -10.34 -20.32
CA TYR A 50 10.29 -9.29 -20.54
C TYR A 50 10.79 -7.88 -20.22
N GLY A 51 11.97 -7.74 -19.60
CA GLY A 51 12.55 -6.42 -19.29
C GLY A 51 12.76 -5.55 -20.53
N GLU A 52 13.18 -6.14 -21.66
CA GLU A 52 13.32 -5.42 -22.93
C GLU A 52 11.96 -4.99 -23.50
N VAL A 53 10.93 -5.83 -23.37
CA VAL A 53 9.56 -5.51 -23.81
C VAL A 53 8.99 -4.34 -22.99
N VAL A 54 9.16 -4.38 -21.67
CA VAL A 54 8.74 -3.31 -20.77
C VAL A 54 9.49 -2.01 -21.09
N ALA A 55 10.82 -2.07 -21.25
CA ALA A 55 11.63 -0.91 -21.58
C ALA A 55 11.25 -0.28 -22.93
N ALA A 56 10.95 -1.10 -23.94
CA ALA A 56 10.56 -0.62 -25.27
C ALA A 56 9.22 0.14 -25.28
N HIS A 57 8.34 -0.13 -24.31
CA HIS A 57 6.99 0.45 -24.25
C HIS A 57 6.76 1.34 -23.02
N VAL A 58 7.81 1.69 -22.27
CA VAL A 58 7.71 2.47 -21.02
C VAL A 58 7.02 3.83 -21.20
N THR A 59 7.03 4.38 -22.42
CA THR A 59 6.37 5.64 -22.76
C THR A 59 4.90 5.50 -23.16
N ASP A 60 4.40 4.27 -23.33
CA ASP A 60 3.00 3.96 -23.62
C ASP A 60 2.35 3.30 -22.38
N PRO A 61 1.76 4.09 -21.47
CA PRO A 61 1.17 3.56 -20.24
C PRO A 61 0.02 2.57 -20.48
N ALA A 62 -0.60 2.58 -21.66
CA ALA A 62 -1.70 1.69 -22.01
C ALA A 62 -1.23 0.39 -22.67
N TYR A 63 0.04 0.29 -23.05
CA TYR A 63 0.57 -0.92 -23.70
C TYR A 63 0.43 -2.13 -22.79
N GLU A 64 -0.15 -3.20 -23.33
CA GLU A 64 -0.43 -4.44 -22.60
C GLU A 64 0.70 -5.47 -22.78
N VAL A 65 1.19 -5.98 -21.65
CA VAL A 65 2.18 -7.06 -21.59
C VAL A 65 1.50 -8.32 -21.09
N SER A 66 1.39 -9.32 -21.96
CA SER A 66 0.87 -10.65 -21.60
C SER A 66 1.96 -11.48 -20.95
N LEU A 67 1.86 -11.67 -19.63
CA LEU A 67 2.83 -12.46 -18.87
C LEU A 67 2.40 -13.93 -18.75
N PRO A 68 3.29 -14.90 -19.00
CA PRO A 68 2.98 -16.31 -18.79
C PRO A 68 2.47 -16.59 -17.36
N GLY A 69 1.42 -17.40 -17.25
CA GLY A 69 0.82 -17.74 -15.94
C GLY A 69 -0.21 -16.73 -15.41
N LEU A 70 -0.23 -15.49 -15.89
CA LEU A 70 -1.32 -14.55 -15.64
C LEU A 70 -2.41 -14.73 -16.70
N ARG A 71 -3.49 -15.44 -16.36
CA ARG A 71 -4.54 -15.86 -17.31
C ARG A 71 -5.73 -14.90 -17.41
N ARG A 72 -5.88 -13.94 -16.49
CA ARG A 72 -7.08 -13.11 -16.40
C ARG A 72 -6.96 -11.82 -17.22
N SER A 73 -5.91 -11.05 -17.00
CA SER A 73 -5.69 -9.78 -17.71
C SER A 73 -4.20 -9.58 -18.00
N PRO A 74 -3.83 -9.09 -19.20
CA PRO A 74 -2.52 -8.52 -19.44
C PRO A 74 -2.25 -7.37 -18.45
N LEU A 75 -0.99 -7.19 -18.05
CA LEU A 75 -0.62 -6.00 -17.27
C LEU A 75 -0.28 -4.87 -18.23
N ARG A 76 -0.90 -3.71 -18.04
CA ARG A 76 -0.49 -2.49 -18.74
C ARG A 76 0.79 -1.94 -18.15
N ILE A 77 1.60 -1.23 -18.93
CA ILE A 77 2.83 -0.57 -18.44
C ILE A 77 2.56 0.28 -17.19
N ARG A 78 1.43 1.01 -17.14
CA ARG A 78 1.03 1.82 -15.96
C ARG A 78 0.74 1.02 -14.68
N ASP A 79 0.59 -0.29 -14.80
CA ASP A 79 0.22 -1.22 -13.72
C ASP A 79 1.40 -2.10 -13.28
N PHE A 80 2.57 -1.98 -13.93
CA PHE A 80 3.80 -2.60 -13.44
C PHE A 80 4.29 -1.94 -12.14
N PRO A 81 5.06 -2.66 -11.30
CA PRO A 81 5.76 -2.06 -10.18
C PRO A 81 6.56 -0.83 -10.61
N SER A 82 6.41 0.28 -9.89
CA SER A 82 6.86 1.60 -10.37
C SER A 82 8.37 1.67 -10.65
N TYR A 83 9.18 0.87 -9.96
CA TYR A 83 10.63 0.80 -10.15
C TYR A 83 11.06 0.06 -11.42
N LEU A 84 10.20 -0.79 -12.00
CA LEU A 84 10.48 -1.48 -13.26
C LEU A 84 10.23 -0.59 -14.49
N VAL A 85 9.43 0.46 -14.31
CA VAL A 85 9.03 1.41 -15.36
C VAL A 85 9.56 2.83 -15.09
N ASP A 86 10.48 2.98 -14.14
CA ASP A 86 11.08 4.27 -13.81
C ASP A 86 11.95 4.78 -14.96
N THR A 87 11.58 5.93 -15.53
CA THR A 87 12.36 6.65 -16.55
C THR A 87 13.12 7.83 -15.97
N THR A 88 12.92 8.16 -14.69
CA THR A 88 13.57 9.31 -14.03
C THR A 88 15.03 9.03 -13.66
N GLY A 89 15.42 7.76 -13.61
CA GLY A 89 16.74 7.34 -13.19
C GLY A 89 16.94 7.37 -11.68
N SER A 90 15.84 7.24 -10.93
CA SER A 90 15.80 7.29 -9.47
C SER A 90 16.81 6.31 -8.84
N PRO A 91 17.71 6.78 -7.96
CA PRO A 91 18.63 5.90 -7.24
C PRO A 91 17.90 4.82 -6.43
N LEU A 92 16.73 5.17 -5.86
CA LEU A 92 15.90 4.21 -5.13
C LEU A 92 15.36 3.13 -6.06
N ALA A 93 14.81 3.49 -7.22
CA ALA A 93 14.32 2.52 -8.20
C ALA A 93 15.43 1.57 -8.66
N LYS A 94 16.61 2.12 -8.99
CA LYS A 94 17.80 1.32 -9.36
C LYS A 94 18.21 0.34 -8.26
N SER A 95 18.21 0.79 -7.01
CA SER A 95 18.58 -0.05 -5.86
C SER A 95 17.59 -1.19 -5.64
N VAL A 96 16.30 -0.94 -5.85
CA VAL A 96 15.24 -1.95 -5.74
C VAL A 96 15.31 -2.94 -6.90
N VAL A 97 15.55 -2.47 -8.12
CA VAL A 97 15.75 -3.33 -9.31
C VAL A 97 16.95 -4.26 -9.09
N GLU A 98 18.07 -3.75 -8.56
CA GLU A 98 19.25 -4.58 -8.30
C GLU A 98 19.00 -5.60 -7.20
N MET A 99 18.32 -5.22 -6.11
CA MET A 99 17.91 -6.14 -5.05
C MET A 99 17.10 -7.33 -5.60
N PHE A 100 16.11 -7.05 -6.46
CA PHE A 100 15.31 -8.11 -7.05
C PHE A 100 16.08 -8.93 -8.09
N ARG A 101 16.98 -8.31 -8.87
CA ARG A 101 17.89 -9.04 -9.76
C ARG A 101 18.71 -10.08 -8.98
N GLU A 102 19.36 -9.66 -7.89
CA GLU A 102 20.14 -10.55 -7.03
C GLU A 102 19.29 -11.69 -6.43
N LEU A 103 18.05 -11.38 -6.05
CA LEU A 103 17.10 -12.39 -5.57
C LEU A 103 16.78 -13.42 -6.65
N PHE A 104 16.41 -13.00 -7.86
CA PHE A 104 16.04 -13.92 -8.94
C PHE A 104 17.24 -14.71 -9.46
N ASP A 105 18.42 -14.09 -9.56
CA ASP A 105 19.67 -14.80 -9.89
C ASP A 105 19.99 -15.89 -8.84
N SER A 106 19.76 -15.60 -7.55
CA SER A 106 19.91 -16.58 -6.47
C SER A 106 18.89 -17.70 -6.59
N MET A 107 17.62 -17.38 -6.89
CA MET A 107 16.58 -18.38 -7.09
C MET A 107 16.89 -19.31 -8.27
N ASP A 108 17.44 -18.78 -9.37
CA ASP A 108 17.81 -19.59 -10.53
C ASP A 108 18.97 -20.54 -10.25
N GLN A 109 19.93 -20.14 -9.42
CA GLN A 109 20.98 -21.05 -8.94
C GLN A 109 20.43 -22.21 -8.09
N TRP A 110 19.27 -22.02 -7.47
CA TRP A 110 18.59 -23.06 -6.68
C TRP A 110 17.73 -23.99 -7.54
N ARG A 111 17.20 -23.53 -8.68
CA ARG A 111 16.29 -24.31 -9.55
C ARG A 111 16.80 -25.69 -9.93
N PRO A 112 18.06 -25.89 -10.38
CA PRO A 112 18.57 -27.22 -10.74
C PRO A 112 18.49 -28.23 -9.59
N LYS A 113 18.44 -27.76 -8.34
CA LYS A 113 18.46 -28.57 -7.12
C LYS A 113 17.07 -28.89 -6.57
N ILE A 114 16.02 -28.16 -6.99
CA ILE A 114 14.73 -28.13 -6.25
C ILE A 114 13.52 -28.54 -7.12
N LYS A 115 13.55 -28.32 -8.45
CA LYS A 115 12.63 -28.83 -9.52
C LYS A 115 12.70 -27.88 -10.73
N LYS A 116 12.20 -28.30 -11.91
CA LYS A 116 12.13 -27.45 -13.12
C LYS A 116 11.15 -26.26 -13.00
N HIS A 117 10.19 -26.31 -12.08
CA HIS A 117 9.16 -25.28 -11.88
C HIS A 117 9.23 -24.70 -10.47
N LEU A 118 8.88 -23.42 -10.33
CA LEU A 118 8.74 -22.76 -9.03
C LEU A 118 7.39 -23.16 -8.43
N ASP A 119 7.41 -23.93 -7.34
CA ASP A 119 6.19 -24.26 -6.60
C ASP A 119 5.80 -23.04 -5.73
N VAL A 120 4.64 -22.43 -6.01
CA VAL A 120 4.12 -21.26 -5.29
C VAL A 120 2.90 -21.66 -4.47
N PHE A 121 2.93 -21.40 -3.17
CA PHE A 121 1.84 -21.71 -2.25
C PHE A 121 1.32 -20.42 -1.59
N ALA A 122 0.02 -20.19 -1.68
CA ALA A 122 -0.63 -19.09 -0.95
C ALA A 122 -0.82 -19.50 0.52
N VAL A 123 -0.28 -18.71 1.44
CA VAL A 123 -0.40 -18.92 2.90
C VAL A 123 -1.37 -17.91 3.54
N GLY A 124 -1.84 -16.91 2.78
CA GLY A 124 -2.69 -15.81 3.26
C GLY A 124 -4.19 -15.95 2.97
N PRO A 125 -5.03 -15.01 3.47
CA PRO A 125 -4.66 -13.72 4.06
C PRO A 125 -4.07 -13.86 5.46
N MET A 126 -2.88 -13.30 5.69
CA MET A 126 -2.33 -13.11 7.04
C MET A 126 -2.77 -11.76 7.59
N VAL A 127 -4.08 -11.55 7.67
CA VAL A 127 -4.65 -10.38 8.34
C VAL A 127 -4.68 -10.70 9.83
N ALA A 128 -4.20 -9.78 10.68
CA ALA A 128 -4.32 -9.94 12.12
C ALA A 128 -5.81 -9.91 12.49
N ALA A 129 -6.44 -11.09 12.56
CA ALA A 129 -7.80 -11.21 13.04
C ALA A 129 -7.88 -10.53 14.41
N GLY A 130 -8.95 -9.76 14.67
CA GLY A 130 -9.22 -9.10 15.94
C GLY A 130 -9.50 -10.07 17.11
N GLY A 131 -8.89 -11.25 17.11
CA GLY A 131 -8.92 -12.20 18.21
C GLY A 131 -8.07 -11.70 19.37
N SER A 132 -8.66 -11.78 20.57
CA SER A 132 -8.06 -11.50 21.88
C SER A 132 -6.95 -12.49 22.25
N SER A 133 -5.96 -12.71 21.40
CA SER A 133 -4.75 -13.41 21.82
C SER A 133 -3.93 -12.43 22.66
N ASN A 134 -3.83 -12.72 23.95
CA ASN A 134 -3.05 -12.03 24.98
C ASN A 134 -1.52 -12.10 24.73
N GLU A 135 -1.11 -12.31 23.47
CA GLU A 135 0.28 -12.30 23.06
C GLU A 135 0.64 -10.88 22.64
N GLU A 136 1.69 -10.34 23.27
CA GLU A 136 2.26 -9.04 22.99
C GLU A 136 2.53 -8.89 21.49
N ARG A 137 1.58 -8.27 20.78
CA ARG A 137 1.80 -7.82 19.41
C ARG A 137 2.93 -6.80 19.49
N ILE A 138 4.05 -7.07 18.82
CA ILE A 138 5.12 -6.08 18.66
C ILE A 138 4.55 -4.97 17.80
N HIS A 139 4.06 -3.93 18.46
CA HIS A 139 3.55 -2.75 17.81
C HIS A 139 4.73 -1.87 17.44
N LEU A 140 4.93 -1.66 16.13
CA LEU A 140 5.97 -0.78 15.60
C LEU A 140 5.76 0.69 15.99
N TYR A 141 4.58 1.03 16.52
CA TYR A 141 4.16 2.36 16.89
C TYR A 141 3.57 2.36 18.30
N LYS A 142 3.79 3.44 19.06
CA LYS A 142 3.22 3.61 20.40
C LYS A 142 1.71 3.78 20.27
N HIS A 143 0.96 2.97 21.00
CA HIS A 143 -0.46 3.20 21.22
C HIS A 143 -0.63 4.17 22.38
N ASP A 144 -1.32 5.28 22.14
CA ASP A 144 -1.95 6.03 23.21
C ASP A 144 -3.38 5.50 23.36
N ASP A 145 -3.64 4.76 24.44
CA ASP A 145 -4.97 4.21 24.74
C ASP A 145 -6.05 5.30 24.81
N ALA A 146 -5.69 6.53 25.20
CA ALA A 146 -6.61 7.65 25.23
C ALA A 146 -7.00 8.11 23.81
N ASP A 147 -6.05 8.18 22.88
CA ASP A 147 -6.33 8.55 21.49
C ASP A 147 -7.10 7.43 20.77
N LYS A 148 -6.79 6.16 21.08
CA LYS A 148 -7.60 5.01 20.64
C LYS A 148 -9.06 5.15 21.04
N LYS A 149 -9.31 5.37 22.32
CA LYS A 149 -10.66 5.54 22.84
C LYS A 149 -11.39 6.69 22.12
N ARG A 150 -10.71 7.82 21.93
CA ARG A 150 -11.25 9.02 21.28
C ARG A 150 -11.72 8.77 19.84
N TYR A 151 -10.91 8.16 18.98
CA TYR A 151 -11.34 7.93 17.59
C TYR A 151 -12.38 6.82 17.46
N MET A 152 -12.35 5.80 18.34
CA MET A 152 -13.36 4.73 18.34
C MET A 152 -14.72 5.23 18.84
N GLU A 153 -14.76 6.06 19.88
CA GLU A 153 -16.01 6.71 20.33
C GLU A 153 -16.58 7.64 19.25
N TRP A 154 -15.71 8.39 18.57
CA TRP A 154 -16.14 9.23 17.45
C TRP A 154 -16.72 8.41 16.29
N LEU A 155 -16.10 7.28 15.92
CA LEU A 155 -16.63 6.35 14.93
C LEU A 155 -17.99 5.78 15.36
N GLY A 156 -18.15 5.44 16.64
CA GLY A 156 -19.40 4.94 17.21
C GLY A 156 -20.56 5.93 17.19
N ALA A 157 -20.28 7.22 17.03
CA ALA A 157 -21.29 8.27 16.89
C ALA A 157 -21.74 8.52 15.43
N GLN A 158 -21.08 7.89 14.44
CA GLN A 158 -21.41 8.07 13.04
C GLN A 158 -22.43 7.04 12.54
N PRO A 159 -23.30 7.37 11.57
CA PRO A 159 -24.15 6.40 10.90
C PRO A 159 -23.35 5.25 10.27
N GLU A 160 -24.00 4.10 10.10
CA GLU A 160 -23.37 2.97 9.39
C GLU A 160 -22.96 3.37 7.98
N ARG A 161 -21.76 2.95 7.58
CA ARG A 161 -21.18 3.15 6.24
C ARG A 161 -21.14 4.61 5.78
N SER A 162 -21.10 5.57 6.70
CA SER A 162 -21.01 7.00 6.36
C SER A 162 -19.58 7.52 6.34
N VAL A 163 -18.64 6.86 7.02
CA VAL A 163 -17.27 7.36 7.23
C VAL A 163 -16.35 6.96 6.08
N VAL A 164 -15.59 7.95 5.59
CA VAL A 164 -14.43 7.76 4.73
C VAL A 164 -13.19 7.60 5.61
N TYR A 165 -12.61 6.40 5.64
CA TYR A 165 -11.31 6.20 6.28
C TYR A 165 -10.19 6.49 5.27
N VAL A 166 -9.16 7.22 5.70
CA VAL A 166 -8.03 7.63 4.84
C VAL A 166 -6.72 7.25 5.51
N SER A 167 -5.91 6.44 4.84
CA SER A 167 -4.56 6.07 5.28
C SER A 167 -3.68 5.66 4.10
N PHE A 168 -2.52 6.29 4.00
CA PHE A 168 -1.57 6.07 2.92
C PHE A 168 -0.32 5.28 3.35
N GLY A 169 -0.44 4.54 4.45
CA GLY A 169 0.62 3.67 4.94
C GLY A 169 1.78 4.41 5.60
N SER A 170 2.77 3.65 6.03
CA SER A 170 3.88 4.14 6.85
C SER A 170 5.04 4.74 6.04
N ILE A 171 5.09 4.51 4.72
CA ILE A 171 6.26 4.83 3.89
C ILE A 171 6.07 6.13 3.10
N ALA A 172 4.83 6.45 2.68
CA ALA A 172 4.56 7.58 1.80
C ALA A 172 4.70 8.94 2.51
N SER A 173 5.40 9.88 1.89
CA SER A 173 5.41 11.31 2.25
C SER A 173 4.57 12.10 1.24
N TYR A 174 3.76 13.04 1.73
CA TYR A 174 2.87 13.86 0.90
C TYR A 174 3.31 15.31 0.90
N THR A 175 3.22 15.97 -0.26
CA THR A 175 3.44 17.41 -0.37
C THR A 175 2.26 18.17 0.22
N LYS A 176 2.47 19.45 0.56
CA LYS A 176 1.39 20.35 0.99
C LYS A 176 0.22 20.37 0.00
N GLN A 177 0.52 20.47 -1.31
CA GLN A 177 -0.49 20.47 -2.36
C GLN A 177 -1.34 19.19 -2.36
N GLN A 178 -0.73 18.01 -2.19
CA GLN A 178 -1.48 16.76 -2.13
C GLN A 178 -2.39 16.67 -0.91
N ILE A 179 -1.98 17.25 0.22
CA ILE A 179 -2.83 17.32 1.43
C ILE A 179 -3.96 18.35 1.24
N GLU A 180 -3.71 19.47 0.59
CA GLU A 180 -4.74 20.47 0.27
C GLU A 180 -5.83 19.89 -0.63
N GLU A 181 -5.47 19.25 -1.73
CA GLU A 181 -6.42 18.58 -2.64
C GLU A 181 -7.21 17.49 -1.93
N MET A 182 -6.54 16.71 -1.07
CA MET A 182 -7.20 15.66 -0.30
C MET A 182 -8.22 16.21 0.69
N VAL A 183 -7.86 17.26 1.43
CA VAL A 183 -8.79 17.93 2.36
C VAL A 183 -9.95 18.54 1.60
N GLU A 184 -9.69 19.24 0.49
CA GLU A 184 -10.74 19.82 -0.35
C GLU A 184 -11.70 18.76 -0.86
N GLY A 185 -11.19 17.62 -1.35
CA GLY A 185 -12.02 16.51 -1.79
C GLY A 185 -12.88 15.91 -0.68
N LEU A 186 -12.31 15.74 0.53
CA LEU A 186 -13.06 15.23 1.70
C LEU A 186 -14.15 16.21 2.15
N LEU A 187 -13.87 17.52 2.15
CA LEU A 187 -14.86 18.55 2.45
C LEU A 187 -15.98 18.57 1.40
N GLN A 188 -15.62 18.45 0.12
CA GLN A 188 -16.57 18.40 -0.99
C GLN A 188 -17.48 17.16 -0.93
N CYS A 189 -16.97 16.02 -0.45
CA CYS A 189 -17.80 14.82 -0.21
C CYS A 189 -18.93 15.08 0.80
N GLY A 190 -18.74 16.01 1.74
CA GLY A 190 -19.69 16.26 2.83
C GLY A 190 -19.87 15.07 3.78
N ARG A 191 -19.00 14.05 3.71
CA ARG A 191 -19.07 12.83 4.53
C ARG A 191 -18.14 12.94 5.73
N PRO A 192 -18.48 12.31 6.87
CA PRO A 192 -17.53 12.17 7.96
C PRO A 192 -16.27 11.43 7.50
N TYR A 193 -15.11 11.85 7.98
CA TYR A 193 -13.85 11.18 7.61
C TYR A 193 -12.92 10.98 8.80
N LEU A 194 -12.19 9.86 8.79
CA LEU A 194 -11.09 9.60 9.72
C LEU A 194 -9.80 9.53 8.91
N LEU A 195 -8.90 10.48 9.14
CA LEU A 195 -7.61 10.56 8.46
C LEU A 195 -6.48 10.20 9.43
N ALA A 196 -5.85 9.05 9.19
CA ALA A 196 -4.62 8.66 9.87
C ALA A 196 -3.42 9.21 9.10
N ARG A 197 -2.72 10.17 9.70
CA ARG A 197 -1.51 10.77 9.12
C ARG A 197 -0.26 10.17 9.74
N ARG A 198 0.90 10.38 9.13
CA ARG A 198 2.20 10.04 9.74
C ARG A 198 2.83 11.28 10.37
N ASP A 199 3.58 11.09 11.45
CA ASP A 199 4.54 12.08 11.95
C ASP A 199 5.57 12.48 10.87
N GLY A 200 5.88 13.79 10.80
CA GLY A 200 6.86 14.33 9.86
C GLY A 200 6.29 14.98 8.60
N LEU A 201 5.00 15.32 8.59
CA LEU A 201 4.45 16.25 7.60
C LEU A 201 5.16 17.61 7.69
N GLU A 202 5.34 18.24 6.54
CA GLU A 202 5.78 19.63 6.48
C GLU A 202 4.79 20.54 7.26
N GLU A 203 5.31 21.58 7.90
CA GLU A 203 4.51 22.48 8.76
C GLU A 203 3.29 23.06 8.01
N GLY A 204 3.46 23.37 6.72
CA GLY A 204 2.37 23.86 5.87
C GLY A 204 1.25 22.83 5.68
N ALA A 205 1.58 21.55 5.55
CA ALA A 205 0.60 20.47 5.43
C ALA A 205 -0.11 20.19 6.76
N ARG A 206 0.63 20.29 7.89
CA ARG A 206 0.07 20.19 9.23
C ARG A 206 -0.99 21.27 9.47
N HIS A 207 -0.69 22.52 9.13
CA HIS A 207 -1.60 23.65 9.29
C HIS A 207 -2.90 23.48 8.48
N VAL A 208 -2.82 22.90 7.28
CA VAL A 208 -4.00 22.60 6.45
C VAL A 208 -4.93 21.61 7.16
N LEU A 209 -4.38 20.52 7.71
CA LEU A 209 -5.17 19.52 8.46
C LEU A 209 -5.78 20.08 9.74
N GLU A 210 -5.01 20.88 10.50
CA GLU A 210 -5.51 21.50 11.73
C GLU A 210 -6.66 22.48 11.45
N ASN A 211 -6.57 23.24 10.35
CA ASN A 211 -7.65 24.14 9.95
C ASN A 211 -8.89 23.38 9.48
N ALA A 212 -8.72 22.27 8.76
CA ALA A 212 -9.84 21.41 8.37
C ALA A 212 -10.62 20.88 9.60
N GLN A 213 -9.90 20.53 10.68
CA GLN A 213 -10.54 20.13 11.94
C GLN A 213 -11.23 21.29 12.68
N ARG A 214 -10.63 22.50 12.67
CA ARG A 214 -11.20 23.68 13.36
C ARG A 214 -12.40 24.29 12.66
N SER A 215 -12.45 24.24 11.33
CA SER A 215 -13.51 24.85 10.52
C SER A 215 -14.84 24.10 10.53
N GLY A 216 -15.07 23.21 11.50
CA GLY A 216 -16.33 22.48 11.65
C GLY A 216 -16.52 21.33 10.68
N GLY A 217 -15.44 20.85 10.03
CA GLY A 217 -15.50 19.65 9.20
C GLY A 217 -15.88 18.44 10.05
N HIS A 218 -16.68 17.53 9.49
CA HIS A 218 -17.05 16.24 10.09
C HIS A 218 -15.84 15.27 10.16
N GLY A 219 -14.63 15.77 10.38
CA GLY A 219 -13.37 15.06 10.22
C GLY A 219 -12.62 14.85 11.53
N MET A 220 -12.13 13.63 11.73
CA MET A 220 -11.17 13.27 12.77
C MET A 220 -9.80 13.05 12.13
N VAL A 221 -8.77 13.73 12.62
CA VAL A 221 -7.37 13.50 12.22
C VAL A 221 -6.62 12.94 13.43
N VAL A 222 -5.92 11.84 13.21
CA VAL A 222 -5.11 11.13 14.21
C VAL A 222 -3.73 10.83 13.65
N ASP A 223 -2.72 10.81 14.53
CA ASP A 223 -1.33 10.50 14.13
C ASP A 223 -1.12 8.99 13.92
N TRP A 224 -1.99 8.15 14.49
CA TRP A 224 -2.00 6.71 14.25
C TRP A 224 -3.36 6.13 14.64
N CYS A 225 -3.79 5.05 13.99
CA CYS A 225 -4.96 4.28 14.42
C CYS A 225 -4.75 2.77 14.23
N ASN A 226 -5.49 1.97 14.99
CA ASN A 226 -5.54 0.53 14.78
C ASN A 226 -6.39 0.24 13.53
N GLN A 227 -5.71 0.22 12.38
CA GLN A 227 -6.34 0.09 11.07
C GLN A 227 -7.28 -1.13 10.95
N PRO A 228 -6.90 -2.35 11.42
CA PRO A 228 -7.84 -3.48 11.44
C PRO A 228 -9.13 -3.23 12.23
N GLU A 229 -9.05 -2.59 13.41
CA GLU A 229 -10.23 -2.26 14.21
C GLU A 229 -11.08 -1.17 13.55
N VAL A 230 -10.45 -0.15 12.96
CA VAL A 230 -11.13 0.92 12.21
C VAL A 230 -11.85 0.35 11.00
N LEU A 231 -11.18 -0.43 10.16
CA LEU A 231 -11.78 -1.05 8.97
C LEU A 231 -12.93 -2.00 9.33
N SER A 232 -12.87 -2.64 10.50
CA SER A 232 -13.95 -3.53 10.97
C SER A 232 -15.13 -2.76 11.59
N HIS A 233 -15.03 -1.45 11.78
CA HIS A 233 -16.07 -0.66 12.42
C HIS A 233 -17.26 -0.40 11.46
N PRO A 234 -18.53 -0.63 11.86
CA PRO A 234 -19.70 -0.50 10.97
C PRO A 234 -19.89 0.86 10.31
N ALA A 235 -19.39 1.93 10.94
CA ALA A 235 -19.43 3.27 10.40
C ALA A 235 -18.56 3.47 9.14
N VAL A 236 -17.51 2.67 8.95
CA VAL A 236 -16.61 2.82 7.80
C VAL A 236 -17.28 2.28 6.55
N GLY A 237 -17.44 3.14 5.55
CA GLY A 237 -18.08 2.80 4.28
C GLY A 237 -17.13 2.80 3.09
N CYS A 238 -15.98 3.48 3.19
CA CYS A 238 -14.97 3.56 2.13
C CYS A 238 -13.58 3.71 2.73
N PHE A 239 -12.59 3.09 2.10
CA PHE A 239 -11.18 3.26 2.45
C PHE A 239 -10.39 3.91 1.31
N VAL A 240 -9.93 5.13 1.52
CA VAL A 240 -8.97 5.81 0.63
C VAL A 240 -7.57 5.35 1.01
N SER A 241 -6.90 4.65 0.10
CA SER A 241 -5.64 3.96 0.39
C SER A 241 -4.61 4.13 -0.70
N HIS A 242 -3.34 4.12 -0.32
CA HIS A 242 -2.20 4.00 -1.25
C HIS A 242 -2.10 2.62 -1.93
N CYS A 243 -3.00 1.67 -1.67
CA CYS A 243 -2.96 0.30 -2.21
C CYS A 243 -1.73 -0.51 -1.79
N GLY A 244 -1.18 -0.30 -0.59
CA GLY A 244 -0.23 -1.26 -0.01
C GLY A 244 -0.90 -2.62 0.20
N TRP A 245 -0.16 -3.72 -0.01
CA TRP A 245 -0.78 -5.05 -0.03
C TRP A 245 -1.44 -5.45 1.29
N ASN A 246 -0.80 -5.17 2.44
CA ASN A 246 -1.39 -5.45 3.75
C ASN A 246 -2.70 -4.68 3.97
N SER A 247 -2.70 -3.37 3.73
CA SER A 247 -3.90 -2.53 3.85
C SER A 247 -5.01 -2.96 2.90
N THR A 248 -4.65 -3.41 1.69
CA THR A 248 -5.60 -3.94 0.72
C THR A 248 -6.24 -5.23 1.22
N MET A 249 -5.45 -6.16 1.76
CA MET A 249 -5.95 -7.42 2.33
C MET A 249 -6.81 -7.19 3.58
N GLU A 250 -6.47 -6.22 4.43
CA GLU A 250 -7.30 -5.85 5.59
C GLU A 250 -8.66 -5.29 5.16
N ALA A 251 -8.70 -4.41 4.17
CA ALA A 251 -9.94 -3.85 3.64
C ALA A 251 -10.81 -4.93 2.97
N MET A 252 -10.20 -5.84 2.22
CA MET A 252 -10.86 -7.03 1.66
C MET A 252 -11.48 -7.89 2.76
N ALA A 253 -10.72 -8.20 3.80
CA ALA A 253 -11.20 -9.02 4.92
C ALA A 253 -12.36 -8.36 5.68
N ALA A 254 -12.35 -7.03 5.78
CA ALA A 254 -13.43 -6.25 6.42
C ALA A 254 -14.63 -6.00 5.49
N GLY A 255 -14.53 -6.31 4.19
CA GLY A 255 -15.58 -6.01 3.20
C GLY A 255 -15.78 -4.51 2.97
N VAL A 256 -14.72 -3.71 3.13
CA VAL A 256 -14.73 -2.26 2.91
C VAL A 256 -14.17 -1.96 1.52
N PRO A 257 -14.94 -1.28 0.63
CA PRO A 257 -14.46 -0.95 -0.70
C PRO A 257 -13.41 0.17 -0.68
N LEU A 258 -12.56 0.21 -1.71
CA LEU A 258 -11.40 1.09 -1.78
C LEU A 258 -11.54 2.22 -2.82
N VAL A 259 -11.00 3.38 -2.48
CA VAL A 259 -10.49 4.34 -3.47
C VAL A 259 -8.97 4.25 -3.44
N GLY A 260 -8.41 3.65 -4.49
CA GLY A 260 -6.98 3.42 -4.62
C GLY A 260 -6.24 4.63 -5.17
N VAL A 261 -5.23 5.11 -4.45
CA VAL A 261 -4.40 6.26 -4.83
C VAL A 261 -2.91 5.85 -4.82
N PRO A 262 -2.52 4.88 -5.67
CA PRO A 262 -1.17 4.33 -5.66
C PRO A 262 -0.13 5.42 -5.95
N SER A 263 1.08 5.26 -5.41
CA SER A 263 2.20 6.18 -5.65
C SER A 263 3.48 5.49 -6.08
N MET A 264 3.82 4.33 -5.50
CA MET A 264 5.14 3.72 -5.69
C MET A 264 5.16 2.22 -5.45
N PHE A 265 6.27 1.57 -5.80
CA PHE A 265 6.50 0.14 -5.65
C PHE A 265 5.39 -0.67 -6.35
N ASP A 266 4.88 -1.72 -5.69
CA ASP A 266 3.82 -2.59 -6.15
C ASP A 266 2.42 -1.98 -6.09
N GLN A 267 2.27 -0.77 -5.54
CA GLN A 267 0.95 -0.16 -5.33
C GLN A 267 0.15 0.00 -6.62
N LEU A 268 0.84 0.29 -7.74
CA LEU A 268 0.20 0.39 -9.06
C LEU A 268 -0.42 -0.95 -9.49
N THR A 269 0.32 -2.04 -9.32
CA THR A 269 -0.18 -3.40 -9.57
C THR A 269 -1.32 -3.74 -8.61
N ASN A 270 -1.20 -3.38 -7.33
CA ASN A 270 -2.25 -3.62 -6.35
C ASN A 270 -3.54 -2.86 -6.68
N ALA A 271 -3.44 -1.62 -7.16
CA ALA A 271 -4.59 -0.84 -7.60
C ALA A 271 -5.28 -1.48 -8.81
N HIS A 272 -4.52 -2.00 -9.79
CA HIS A 272 -5.07 -2.78 -10.90
C HIS A 272 -5.82 -4.03 -10.39
N LEU A 273 -5.26 -4.76 -9.42
CA LEU A 273 -5.94 -5.91 -8.82
C LEU A 273 -7.24 -5.52 -8.12
N VAL A 274 -7.24 -4.40 -7.39
CA VAL A 274 -8.41 -3.85 -6.69
C VAL A 274 -9.52 -3.48 -7.67
N GLU A 275 -9.17 -2.81 -8.76
CA GLU A 275 -10.12 -2.25 -9.74
C GLU A 275 -10.64 -3.31 -10.73
N GLU A 276 -9.75 -4.06 -11.37
CA GLU A 276 -10.11 -4.86 -12.55
C GLU A 276 -10.23 -6.35 -12.26
N GLU A 277 -9.44 -6.90 -11.33
CA GLU A 277 -9.47 -8.34 -11.06
C GLU A 277 -10.36 -8.75 -9.89
N ARG A 278 -10.46 -7.91 -8.87
CA ARG A 278 -11.24 -8.18 -7.65
C ARG A 278 -12.52 -7.40 -7.62
N GLU A 279 -12.61 -6.31 -8.38
CA GLU A 279 -13.72 -5.38 -8.36
C GLU A 279 -14.07 -5.06 -6.89
N ILE A 280 -13.17 -4.45 -6.12
CA ILE A 280 -13.46 -4.08 -4.71
C ILE A 280 -13.25 -2.59 -4.46
N GLY A 281 -13.01 -1.83 -5.52
CA GLY A 281 -12.69 -0.43 -5.44
C GLY A 281 -12.45 0.15 -6.83
N ILE A 282 -12.07 1.42 -6.85
CA ILE A 282 -11.72 2.15 -8.06
C ILE A 282 -10.38 2.85 -7.86
N ARG A 283 -9.68 3.13 -8.96
CA ARG A 283 -8.45 3.92 -8.93
C ARG A 283 -8.77 5.41 -9.09
N GLY A 284 -8.26 6.23 -8.17
CA GLY A 284 -8.23 7.68 -8.33
C GLY A 284 -7.09 8.07 -9.27
N GLU A 285 -7.42 8.77 -10.36
CA GLU A 285 -6.43 9.14 -11.37
C GLU A 285 -5.67 10.40 -10.96
N ARG A 286 -4.33 10.31 -10.96
CA ARG A 286 -3.45 11.46 -10.70
C ARG A 286 -3.25 12.25 -11.99
N ASN A 287 -3.09 13.56 -11.87
CA ASN A 287 -2.71 14.42 -12.98
C ASN A 287 -1.24 14.18 -13.40
N SER A 288 -0.77 14.90 -14.43
CA SER A 288 0.62 14.82 -14.92
C SER A 288 1.69 15.20 -13.89
N GLU A 289 1.31 15.90 -12.81
CA GLU A 289 2.20 16.26 -11.69
C GLU A 289 2.19 15.18 -10.59
N GLY A 290 1.44 14.09 -10.77
CA GLY A 290 1.31 13.04 -9.78
C GLY A 290 0.42 13.44 -8.61
N VAL A 291 -0.49 14.40 -8.77
CA VAL A 291 -1.42 14.86 -7.73
C VAL A 291 -2.82 14.34 -8.03
N LEU A 292 -3.48 13.76 -7.02
CA LEU A 292 -4.91 13.43 -7.08
C LEU A 292 -5.69 14.70 -6.74
N ALA A 293 -6.44 15.24 -7.71
CA ALA A 293 -7.27 16.42 -7.48
C ALA A 293 -8.41 16.11 -6.49
N GLY A 294 -8.80 17.08 -5.67
CA GLY A 294 -9.87 16.95 -4.68
C GLY A 294 -11.21 16.61 -5.32
N MET A 295 -11.50 17.21 -6.48
CA MET A 295 -12.69 16.88 -7.27
C MET A 295 -12.71 15.41 -7.73
N GLU A 296 -11.54 14.84 -8.05
CA GLU A 296 -11.42 13.45 -8.48
C GLU A 296 -11.56 12.50 -7.29
N LEU A 297 -10.95 12.85 -6.14
CA LEU A 297 -11.17 12.13 -4.89
C LEU A 297 -12.66 12.12 -4.51
N ALA A 298 -13.32 13.27 -4.57
CA ALA A 298 -14.73 13.40 -4.24
C ALA A 298 -15.63 12.58 -5.17
N ARG A 299 -15.37 12.63 -6.48
CA ARG A 299 -16.05 11.78 -7.47
C ARG A 299 -15.86 10.30 -7.15
N CYS A 300 -14.64 9.89 -6.80
CA CYS A 300 -14.34 8.50 -6.51
C CYS A 300 -15.07 8.00 -5.25
N VAL A 301 -15.00 8.77 -4.16
CA VAL A 301 -15.71 8.45 -2.91
C VAL A 301 -17.21 8.34 -3.15
N GLU A 302 -17.80 9.27 -3.90
CA GLU A 302 -19.23 9.24 -4.19
C GLU A 302 -19.63 8.03 -5.06
N LEU A 303 -18.79 7.63 -6.02
CA LEU A 303 -19.04 6.41 -6.79
C LEU A 303 -18.97 5.14 -5.91
N VAL A 304 -17.97 5.04 -5.04
CA VAL A 304 -17.79 3.89 -4.16
C VAL A 304 -18.90 3.79 -3.12
N MET A 305 -19.32 4.93 -2.54
CA MET A 305 -20.30 4.96 -1.45
C MET A 305 -21.75 5.17 -1.92
N GLY A 306 -21.97 5.67 -3.13
CA GLY A 306 -23.28 5.89 -3.73
C GLY A 306 -23.84 4.70 -4.51
N GLN A 307 -22.99 3.73 -4.88
CA GLN A 307 -23.45 2.48 -5.49
C GLN A 307 -24.20 1.63 -4.46
N VAL A 308 -25.53 1.53 -4.62
CA VAL A 308 -26.37 0.55 -3.90
C VAL A 308 -25.92 -0.86 -4.31
N ARG A 309 -25.01 -1.43 -3.51
CA ARG A 309 -24.47 -2.80 -3.53
C ARG A 309 -24.67 -3.58 -4.84
N LYS A 310 -23.62 -3.69 -5.65
CA LYS A 310 -23.18 -5.05 -5.99
C LYS A 310 -22.70 -5.66 -4.68
N GLN A 311 -23.34 -6.72 -4.20
CA GLN A 311 -22.75 -7.52 -3.13
C GLN A 311 -21.43 -8.06 -3.68
N TRP A 312 -20.30 -7.50 -3.24
CA TRP A 312 -18.99 -8.07 -3.44
C TRP A 312 -19.00 -9.45 -2.76
N ARG A 313 -19.03 -10.51 -3.57
CA ARG A 313 -19.13 -11.92 -3.15
C ARG A 313 -17.77 -12.59 -3.18
#